data_AF-A0A963K3Q8-F1
#
_entry.id   AF-A0A963K3Q8-F1
#
_cell.length_a   1.000
_cell.length_b   1.000
_cell.length_c   1.000
_cell.angle_alpha   90.00
_cell.angle_beta   90.00
_cell.angle_gamma   90.00
#
_symmetry.space_group_name_H-M   'P 1'
#
loop_
_entity.id
_entity.type
_entity.pdbx_description
1 polymer ?
#
loop_
_entity_poly.entity_id
_entity_poly.type
_entity_poly.pdbx_seq_one_letter_code
_entity_poly.pdbx_strand_id
1 'polypeptide(L)'
;MPTILCFGDSNTHGTLPLTGPGDIRRLGPTRRWPGVLAAELGPDYRVIEEGLPGRTTVHADPIEGAHMNGLAALPMLLASHSPLDLMTIKLGTN
;
A
#
# COMPACT_ATOMS: atom_id res chain seq x y z
N MET A 1 18.36 -8.00 -7.98
CA MET A 1 17.70 -6.85 -7.34
C MET A 1 16.52 -7.38 -6.54
N PRO A 2 16.64 -7.46 -5.20
CA PRO A 2 15.53 -7.92 -4.36
C PRO A 2 14.31 -7.01 -4.52
N THR A 3 13.12 -7.62 -4.55
CA THR A 3 11.84 -6.93 -4.72
C THR A 3 11.04 -6.98 -3.42
N ILE A 4 10.65 -5.79 -2.94
CA ILE A 4 9.92 -5.58 -1.70
C ILE A 4 8.52 -5.05 -2.01
N LEU A 5 7.49 -5.76 -1.56
CA LEU A 5 6.10 -5.31 -1.65
C LEU A 5 5.67 -4.56 -0.38
N CYS A 6 5.21 -3.32 -0.53
CA CYS A 6 4.64 -2.52 0.56
C CYS A 6 3.11 -2.56 0.50
N PHE A 7 2.49 -3.47 1.26
CA PHE A 7 1.04 -3.66 1.29
C PHE A 7 0.40 -2.94 2.48
N GLY A 8 -0.55 -2.05 2.22
CA GLY A 8 -1.21 -1.34 3.31
C GLY A 8 -2.41 -0.48 2.93
N ASP A 9 -2.78 0.38 3.86
CA ASP A 9 -3.91 1.30 3.77
C ASP A 9 -3.50 2.70 3.25
N SER A 10 -4.28 3.72 3.60
CA SER A 10 -4.02 5.14 3.30
C SER A 10 -2.64 5.61 3.77
N ASN A 11 -2.10 5.05 4.86
CA ASN A 11 -0.77 5.38 5.35
C ASN A 11 0.33 4.88 4.42
N THR A 12 0.12 3.74 3.74
CA THR A 12 1.05 3.23 2.72
C THR A 12 0.87 3.92 1.38
N HIS A 13 -0.37 4.26 1.02
CA HIS A 13 -0.65 5.09 -0.14
C HIS A 13 0.02 6.48 -0.02
N GLY A 14 0.11 7.01 1.21
CA GLY A 14 0.57 8.36 1.48
C GLY A 14 -0.55 9.38 1.35
N THR A 15 -1.79 9.02 1.67
CA THR A 15 -2.91 9.97 1.72
C THR A 15 -2.63 11.03 2.80
N LEU A 16 -2.84 12.30 2.45
CA LEU A 16 -2.71 13.40 3.42
C LEU A 16 -3.95 13.48 4.34
N PRO A 17 -3.82 14.05 5.55
CA PRO A 17 -4.98 14.30 6.41
C PRO A 17 -6.07 15.06 5.66
N LEU A 18 -7.27 14.46 5.61
CA LEU A 18 -8.39 15.00 4.85
C LEU A 18 -8.84 16.34 5.46
N THR A 19 -8.98 17.36 4.63
CA THR A 19 -9.53 18.67 5.06
C THR A 19 -11.03 18.82 4.77
N GLY A 20 -11.63 17.86 4.08
CA GLY A 20 -13.05 17.83 3.77
C GLY A 20 -13.42 16.66 2.85
N PRO A 21 -14.71 16.47 2.55
CA PRO A 21 -15.18 15.46 1.62
C PRO A 21 -14.53 15.61 0.24
N GLY A 22 -14.10 14.49 -0.36
CA GLY A 22 -13.50 14.47 -1.69
C GLY A 22 -12.03 14.94 -1.76
N ASP A 23 -11.36 15.14 -0.63
CA ASP A 23 -9.92 15.42 -0.62
C ASP A 23 -9.13 14.19 -1.09
N ILE A 24 -8.42 14.34 -2.21
CA ILE A 24 -7.64 13.28 -2.88
C ILE A 24 -6.12 13.51 -2.78
N ARG A 25 -5.68 14.43 -1.92
CA ARG A 25 -4.25 14.79 -1.85
C ARG A 25 -3.41 13.61 -1.37
N ARG A 26 -2.29 13.41 -2.05
CA ARG A 26 -1.33 12.33 -1.80
C ARG A 26 0.08 12.91 -1.67
N LEU A 27 0.85 12.40 -0.71
CA LEU A 27 2.28 12.64 -0.61
C LEU A 27 2.99 12.21 -1.90
N GLY A 28 3.92 13.06 -2.34
CA GLY A 28 4.76 12.76 -3.49
C GLY A 28 5.61 11.49 -3.27
N PRO A 29 6.15 10.89 -4.36
CA PRO A 29 6.91 9.64 -4.28
C PRO A 29 8.03 9.63 -3.26
N THR A 30 8.79 10.70 -3.18
CA THR A 30 9.93 10.82 -2.25
C THR A 30 9.53 11.13 -0.80
N ARG A 31 8.23 11.33 -0.53
CA ARG A 31 7.73 11.71 0.81
C ARG A 31 6.90 10.64 1.49
N ARG A 32 6.24 9.77 0.72
CA ARG A 32 5.54 8.60 1.27
C ARG A 32 6.54 7.53 1.66
N TRP A 33 6.25 6.81 2.74
CA TRP A 33 7.24 5.93 3.37
C TRP A 33 7.82 4.84 2.45
N PRO A 34 7.09 4.25 1.47
CA PRO A 34 7.70 3.29 0.56
C PRO A 34 8.77 3.91 -0.35
N GLY A 35 8.58 5.17 -0.77
CA GLY A 35 9.58 5.86 -1.58
C GLY A 35 10.77 6.36 -0.77
N VAL A 36 10.57 6.71 0.51
CA VAL A 36 11.68 6.92 1.46
C VAL A 36 12.46 5.63 1.64
N LEU A 37 11.78 4.49 1.87
CA LEU A 37 12.41 3.17 1.94
C LEU A 37 13.23 2.87 0.68
N ALA A 38 12.68 3.11 -0.50
CA ALA A 38 13.38 2.89 -1.77
C ALA A 38 14.65 3.75 -1.89
N ALA A 39 14.59 5.01 -1.46
CA ALA A 39 15.74 5.91 -1.47
C ALA A 39 16.85 5.46 -0.50
N GLU A 40 16.48 5.04 0.70
CA GLU A 40 17.42 4.59 1.73
C GLU A 40 18.07 3.24 1.38
N LEU A 41 17.33 2.32 0.75
CA LEU A 41 17.87 1.04 0.27
C LEU A 41 18.78 1.21 -0.97
N GLY A 42 18.54 2.25 -1.75
CA GLY A 42 19.29 2.54 -2.96
C GLY A 42 18.86 1.70 -4.19
N PRO A 43 19.56 1.87 -5.32
CA PRO A 43 19.15 1.35 -6.63
C PRO A 43 19.22 -0.17 -6.77
N ASP A 44 19.85 -0.86 -5.82
CA ASP A 44 19.97 -2.33 -5.83
C ASP A 44 18.70 -3.05 -5.37
N TYR A 45 17.68 -2.30 -4.95
CA TYR A 45 16.37 -2.79 -4.50
C TYR A 45 15.24 -2.22 -5.33
N ARG A 46 14.19 -3.02 -5.53
CA ARG A 46 12.93 -2.59 -6.11
C ARG A 46 11.86 -2.56 -5.03
N VAL A 47 11.24 -1.41 -4.82
CA VAL A 47 10.09 -1.27 -3.92
C VAL A 47 8.81 -1.09 -4.73
N ILE A 48 7.81 -1.92 -4.45
CA ILE A 48 6.48 -1.88 -5.06
C ILE A 48 5.49 -1.34 -4.03
N GLU A 49 4.69 -0.36 -4.42
CA GLU A 49 3.71 0.28 -3.54
C GLU A 49 2.30 -0.25 -3.80
N GLU A 50 1.75 -1.01 -2.86
CA GLU A 50 0.36 -1.49 -2.88
C GLU A 50 -0.40 -0.90 -1.67
N GLY A 51 -0.50 0.43 -1.62
CA GLY A 51 -1.29 1.14 -0.63
C GLY A 51 -2.67 1.54 -1.18
N LEU A 52 -3.75 1.15 -0.49
CA LEU A 52 -5.12 1.49 -0.87
C LEU A 52 -5.86 2.15 0.31
N PRO A 53 -6.25 3.43 0.20
CA PRO A 53 -7.05 4.09 1.23
C PRO A 53 -8.35 3.31 1.51
N GLY A 54 -8.69 3.13 2.79
CA GLY A 54 -9.86 2.35 3.21
C GLY A 54 -9.67 0.83 3.25
N ARG A 55 -8.53 0.30 2.78
CA ARG A 55 -8.25 -1.14 2.86
C ARG A 55 -8.29 -1.63 4.32
N THR A 56 -9.05 -2.69 4.55
CA THR A 56 -9.12 -3.41 5.82
C THR A 56 -8.24 -4.66 5.76
N THR A 57 -8.07 -5.35 6.88
CA THR A 57 -7.36 -6.63 6.92
C THR A 57 -8.12 -7.74 6.19
N VAL A 58 -9.34 -8.05 6.63
CA VAL A 58 -10.10 -9.25 6.19
C VAL A 58 -11.56 -8.96 5.86
N HIS A 59 -11.99 -7.69 5.86
CA HIS A 59 -13.39 -7.31 5.72
C HIS A 59 -13.66 -6.62 4.39
N ALA A 60 -14.75 -6.99 3.73
CA ALA A 60 -15.31 -6.14 2.70
C ALA A 60 -15.87 -4.87 3.36
N ASP A 61 -15.67 -3.72 2.73
CA ASP A 61 -16.32 -2.50 3.16
C ASP A 61 -17.76 -2.48 2.61
N PRO A 62 -18.80 -2.23 3.43
CA PRO A 62 -20.19 -2.24 2.97
C PRO A 62 -20.57 -1.03 2.09
N ILE A 63 -19.76 0.02 2.10
CA ILE A 63 -19.97 1.27 1.35
C ILE A 63 -19.07 1.28 0.10
N GLU A 64 -17.76 1.10 0.28
CA GLU A 64 -16.78 1.15 -0.81
C GLU A 64 -16.75 -0.17 -1.61
N GLY A 65 -16.94 -1.31 -0.94
CA GLY A 65 -17.13 -2.61 -1.57
C GLY A 65 -16.06 -3.67 -1.23
N ALA A 66 -16.24 -4.85 -1.83
CA ALA A 66 -15.46 -6.05 -1.52
C ALA A 66 -13.94 -5.93 -1.78
N HIS A 67 -13.53 -5.01 -2.64
CA HIS A 67 -12.13 -4.79 -3.00
C HIS A 67 -11.30 -4.14 -1.86
N MET A 68 -11.95 -3.63 -0.81
CA MET A 68 -11.27 -3.14 0.39
C MET A 68 -10.76 -4.27 1.29
N ASN A 69 -11.16 -5.52 1.03
CA ASN A 69 -10.68 -6.67 1.78
C ASN A 69 -9.24 -7.03 1.38
N GLY A 70 -8.29 -6.76 2.28
CA GLY A 70 -6.87 -7.05 2.06
C GLY A 70 -6.58 -8.53 1.80
N LEU A 71 -7.22 -9.44 2.53
CA LEU A 71 -7.08 -10.88 2.36
C LEU A 71 -7.52 -11.36 0.96
N ALA A 72 -8.59 -10.77 0.43
CA ALA A 72 -9.08 -11.11 -0.91
C ALA A 72 -8.16 -10.57 -2.02
N ALA A 73 -7.55 -9.39 -1.82
CA ALA A 73 -6.65 -8.78 -2.79
C ALA A 73 -5.26 -9.46 -2.84
N LEU A 74 -4.80 -9.97 -1.69
CA LEU A 74 -3.41 -10.41 -1.52
C LEU A 74 -2.96 -11.52 -2.50
N PRO A 75 -3.73 -12.60 -2.77
CA PRO A 75 -3.30 -13.64 -3.71
C PRO A 75 -3.01 -13.09 -5.12
N MET A 76 -3.84 -12.15 -5.59
CA MET A 76 -3.65 -11.52 -6.90
C MET A 76 -2.34 -10.73 -6.94
N LEU A 77 -2.05 -9.95 -5.90
CA LEU A 77 -0.84 -9.13 -5.81
C LEU A 77 0.42 -9.97 -5.68
N LEU A 78 0.38 -11.04 -4.90
CA LEU A 78 1.49 -11.98 -4.80
C LEU A 78 1.77 -12.65 -6.14
N ALA A 79 0.73 -13.06 -6.88
CA ALA A 79 0.89 -13.66 -8.19
C ALA A 79 1.38 -12.67 -9.25
N SER A 80 0.86 -11.44 -9.27
CA SER A 80 1.21 -10.43 -10.29
C SER A 80 2.59 -9.83 -10.10
N HIS A 81 3.08 -9.77 -8.85
CA HIS A 81 4.37 -9.16 -8.54
C HIS A 81 5.49 -10.17 -8.26
N SER A 82 5.21 -11.48 -8.33
CA SER A 82 6.21 -12.54 -8.16
C SER A 82 7.34 -12.44 -9.21
N PRO A 83 8.60 -12.74 -8.84
CA PRO A 83 9.09 -13.12 -7.51
C PRO A 83 9.23 -11.92 -6.56
N LEU A 84 8.88 -12.14 -5.28
CA LEU A 84 9.04 -11.20 -4.18
C LEU A 84 10.02 -11.78 -3.15
N ASP A 85 10.94 -10.95 -2.66
CA ASP A 85 11.91 -11.34 -1.64
C ASP A 85 11.43 -11.00 -0.24
N LEU A 86 10.63 -9.93 -0.11
CA LEU A 86 10.04 -9.49 1.15
C LEU A 86 8.70 -8.79 0.92
N MET A 87 7.80 -8.92 1.88
CA MET A 87 6.55 -8.18 1.93
C MET A 87 6.38 -7.53 3.30
N THR A 88 6.02 -6.26 3.31
CA THR A 88 5.57 -5.56 4.52
C THR A 88 4.04 -5.48 4.53
N ILE A 89 3.44 -5.62 5.70
CA ILE A 89 2.00 -5.45 5.92
C ILE A 89 1.81 -4.36 6.97
N LYS A 90 1.20 -3.25 6.57
CA LYS A 90 0.80 -2.16 7.46
C LYS A 90 -0.70 -1.92 7.30
N LEU A 91 -1.49 -2.69 8.04
CA LEU A 91 -2.96 -2.67 8.07
C LEU A 91 -3.45 -2.78 9.51
N GLY A 92 -4.74 -2.52 9.71
CA GLY A 92 -5.43 -2.61 11.01
C GLY A 92 -6.02 -1.28 11.50
N THR A 93 -5.82 -0.19 10.76
CA THR A 93 -6.43 1.12 11.08
C THR A 93 -7.92 1.15 10.73
N ASN A 94 -8.28 0.62 9.55
CA ASN A 94 -9.67 0.47 9.07
C ASN A 94 -10.16 -0.95 9.39
#